data_AF-A0A3D5BRL9-F1
#
_entry.id   AF-A0A3D5BRL9-F1
#
_cell.length_a   1.000
_cell.length_b   1.000
_cell.length_c   1.000
_cell.angle_alpha   90.00
_cell.angle_beta   90.00
_cell.angle_gamma   90.00
#
_symmetry.space_group_name_H-M   'P 1'
#
loop_
_entity.id
_entity.type
_entity.pdbx_description
1 polymer ?
#
loop_
_entity_poly.entity_id
_entity_poly.type
_entity_poly.pdbx_seq_one_letter_code
_entity_poly.pdbx_strand_id
1 'polypeptide(L)'
;MERWISGVNPPGWGLYLASDAPVDEMLAHLRSLVLAKRDGEKVVFRFWDGRPLTRICQGIPEDIAMLLGPVHRILTQDEGDEWICIDRDGDAFMTEAHRPRPALPSPWYAFTDRHDRLFHDKRPGIVARNITESLFNEKMERGLPLPPNEALSAFVARHVNRGLALGLWGVEALELFVRCCLHHGEGFPDAQAMPALSPLVRTPLEEDAAVAAMRNVYTPGDTHV
;
A
#
# COMPACT_ATOMS: atom_id res chain seq x y z
N MET A 1 15.94 14.89 -20.22
CA MET A 1 14.95 13.93 -19.68
C MET A 1 13.53 14.53 -19.68
N GLU A 2 13.36 15.80 -19.29
CA GLU A 2 12.06 16.52 -19.27
C GLU A 2 11.26 16.46 -20.58
N ARG A 3 11.92 16.58 -21.74
CA ARG A 3 11.26 16.70 -23.06
C ARG A 3 10.60 15.40 -23.58
N TRP A 4 10.91 14.24 -22.99
CA TRP A 4 10.35 12.95 -23.43
C TRP A 4 9.10 12.56 -22.63
N ILE A 5 9.01 12.98 -21.37
CA ILE A 5 7.90 12.65 -20.45
C ILE A 5 6.70 13.60 -20.67
N SER A 6 6.93 14.82 -21.14
CA SER A 6 5.86 15.80 -21.40
C SER A 6 4.87 15.41 -22.51
N GLY A 7 5.21 14.41 -23.35
CA GLY A 7 4.38 14.00 -24.50
C GLY A 7 3.41 12.85 -24.20
N VAL A 8 3.60 12.13 -23.09
CA VAL A 8 2.80 10.96 -22.73
C VAL A 8 2.54 11.06 -21.23
N ASN A 9 1.27 11.23 -20.85
CA ASN A 9 0.84 11.12 -19.46
C ASN A 9 0.17 9.75 -19.26
N PRO A 10 0.90 8.62 -19.34
CA PRO A 10 0.28 7.34 -19.06
C PRO A 10 -0.07 7.34 -17.57
N PRO A 11 -1.34 7.13 -17.19
CA PRO A 11 -1.70 7.00 -15.79
C PRO A 11 -0.96 5.78 -15.21
N GLY A 12 0.03 6.07 -14.35
CA GLY A 12 0.70 5.19 -13.41
C GLY A 12 1.19 3.83 -13.91
N TRP A 13 2.50 3.68 -14.09
CA TRP A 13 3.27 2.78 -13.22
C TRP A 13 4.77 2.89 -13.46
N GLY A 14 5.50 3.10 -12.36
CA GLY A 14 6.94 2.91 -12.30
C GLY A 14 7.72 4.15 -11.88
N LEU A 15 9.03 3.99 -12.00
CA LEU A 15 10.00 5.03 -11.72
C LEU A 15 11.10 4.94 -12.79
N TYR A 16 11.72 6.08 -13.08
CA TYR A 16 12.95 6.13 -13.85
C TYR A 16 14.11 6.33 -12.88
N LEU A 17 15.18 5.57 -13.06
CA LEU A 17 16.37 5.62 -12.22
C LEU A 17 17.54 6.11 -13.05
N ALA A 18 18.43 6.87 -12.42
CA ALA A 18 19.74 7.17 -12.96
C ALA A 18 20.82 6.78 -11.94
N SER A 19 21.84 6.04 -12.41
CA SER A 19 22.92 5.49 -11.62
C SER A 19 24.15 5.29 -12.50
N ASP A 20 25.34 5.53 -11.94
CA ASP A 20 26.63 5.18 -12.57
C ASP A 20 27.11 3.77 -12.17
N ALA A 21 26.38 3.09 -11.29
CA ALA A 21 26.74 1.76 -10.81
C ALA A 21 26.47 0.68 -11.87
N PRO A 22 27.20 -0.46 -11.82
CA PRO A 22 26.88 -1.62 -12.64
C PRO A 22 25.43 -2.07 -12.43
N VAL A 23 24.78 -2.53 -13.50
CA VAL A 23 23.38 -2.97 -13.48
C VAL A 23 23.14 -4.02 -12.39
N ASP A 24 24.08 -4.95 -12.18
CA ASP A 24 23.95 -6.00 -11.15
C ASP A 24 23.94 -5.42 -9.72
N GLU A 25 24.71 -4.37 -9.46
CA GLU A 25 24.73 -3.68 -8.17
C GLU A 25 23.41 -2.95 -7.92
N MET A 26 22.91 -2.23 -8.94
CA MET A 26 21.61 -1.59 -8.91
C MET A 26 20.50 -2.63 -8.66
N LEU A 27 20.45 -3.72 -9.41
CA LEU A 27 19.44 -4.77 -9.25
C LEU A 27 19.52 -5.43 -7.88
N ALA A 28 20.72 -5.67 -7.35
CA ALA A 28 20.89 -6.21 -6.01
C ALA A 28 20.34 -5.26 -4.94
N HIS A 29 20.60 -3.95 -5.06
CA HIS A 29 20.01 -2.92 -4.18
C HIS A 29 18.48 -2.91 -4.26
N LEU A 30 17.91 -2.83 -5.45
CA LEU A 30 16.46 -2.79 -5.64
C LEU A 30 15.78 -4.06 -5.09
N ARG A 31 16.37 -5.24 -5.32
CA ARG A 31 15.88 -6.50 -4.73
C ARG A 31 15.93 -6.49 -3.21
N SER A 32 16.94 -5.85 -2.62
CA SER A 32 17.08 -5.78 -1.17
C SER A 32 15.94 -5.02 -0.49
N LEU A 33 15.34 -4.05 -1.20
CA LEU A 33 14.24 -3.20 -0.73
C LEU A 33 12.86 -3.85 -0.80
N VAL A 34 12.69 -4.96 -1.52
CA VAL A 34 11.37 -5.59 -1.71
C VAL A 34 10.72 -5.99 -0.39
N LEU A 35 11.52 -6.34 0.62
CA LEU A 35 11.04 -6.65 1.97
C LEU A 35 11.58 -5.62 2.96
N ALA A 36 10.68 -5.09 3.79
CA ALA A 36 10.99 -4.30 4.96
C ALA A 36 10.59 -5.04 6.24
N LYS A 37 11.15 -4.60 7.37
CA LYS A 37 10.75 -5.05 8.71
C LYS A 37 9.70 -4.11 9.27
N ARG A 38 8.63 -4.65 9.84
CA ARG A 38 7.65 -3.91 10.64
C ARG A 38 7.27 -4.77 11.84
N ASP A 39 7.46 -4.28 13.06
CA ASP A 39 7.09 -5.00 14.29
C ASP A 39 7.61 -6.46 14.37
N GLY A 40 8.80 -6.71 13.80
CA GLY A 40 9.41 -8.05 13.73
C GLY A 40 8.96 -8.90 12.53
N GLU A 41 7.94 -8.46 11.79
CA GLU A 41 7.43 -9.13 10.60
C GLU A 41 8.09 -8.63 9.31
N LYS A 42 8.04 -9.46 8.27
CA LYS A 42 8.49 -9.09 6.92
C LYS A 42 7.28 -8.62 6.12
N VAL A 43 7.33 -7.37 5.65
CA VAL A 43 6.28 -6.78 4.81
C VAL A 43 6.83 -6.41 3.45
N VAL A 44 5.99 -6.50 2.41
CA VAL A 44 6.37 -6.06 1.06
C VAL A 44 6.46 -4.53 1.04
N PHE A 45 7.62 -4.00 0.69
CA PHE A 45 7.82 -2.58 0.46
C PHE A 45 7.86 -2.31 -1.05
N ARG A 46 6.78 -1.71 -1.55
CA ARG A 46 6.63 -1.30 -2.95
C ARG A 46 7.46 -0.04 -3.22
N PHE A 47 8.78 -0.12 -3.13
CA PHE A 47 9.67 1.03 -3.38
C PHE A 47 9.50 1.60 -4.79
N TRP A 48 9.00 0.81 -5.74
CA TRP A 48 8.72 1.22 -7.12
C TRP A 48 7.45 2.05 -7.27
N ASP A 49 6.61 2.10 -6.23
CA ASP A 49 5.46 2.98 -6.17
C ASP A 49 5.90 4.34 -5.64
N GLY A 50 5.80 5.36 -6.50
CA GLY A 50 6.28 6.70 -6.18
C GLY A 50 5.58 7.29 -4.95
N ARG A 51 4.31 6.97 -4.71
CA ARG A 51 3.52 7.55 -3.60
C ARG A 51 4.12 7.30 -2.21
N PRO A 52 4.35 6.05 -1.77
CA PRO A 52 5.01 5.80 -0.49
C PRO A 52 6.48 6.26 -0.51
N LEU A 53 7.18 6.13 -1.64
CA LEU A 53 8.59 6.51 -1.74
C LEU A 53 8.79 8.02 -1.56
N THR A 54 8.04 8.84 -2.29
CA THR A 54 8.13 10.31 -2.24
C THR A 54 7.75 10.82 -0.86
N ARG A 55 6.70 10.26 -0.26
CA ARG A 55 6.28 10.62 1.10
C ARG A 55 7.38 10.33 2.12
N ILE A 56 8.01 9.15 2.05
CA ILE A 56 9.14 8.80 2.91
C ILE A 56 10.30 9.77 2.69
N CYS A 57 10.71 10.00 1.44
CA CYS A 57 11.82 10.90 1.15
C CYS A 57 11.56 12.35 1.60
N GLN A 58 10.32 12.83 1.53
CA GLN A 58 9.95 14.18 1.99
C GLN A 58 9.83 14.27 3.52
N GLY A 59 9.27 13.23 4.17
CA GLY A 59 9.03 13.22 5.61
C GLY A 59 10.20 12.72 6.45
N ILE A 60 11.10 11.96 5.84
CA ILE A 60 12.30 11.35 6.44
C ILE A 60 13.49 11.52 5.46
N PRO A 61 13.93 12.76 5.19
CA PRO A 61 14.97 13.02 4.20
C PRO A 61 16.31 12.32 4.50
N GLU A 62 16.60 11.99 5.77
CA GLU A 62 17.78 11.20 6.13
C GLU A 62 17.76 9.76 5.57
N ASP A 63 16.57 9.22 5.24
CA ASP A 63 16.45 7.88 4.66
C ASP A 63 16.75 7.88 3.16
N ILE A 64 16.75 9.05 2.49
CA ILE A 64 16.94 9.16 1.03
C ILE A 64 18.20 8.43 0.58
N ALA A 65 19.35 8.71 1.19
CA ALA A 65 20.62 8.12 0.76
C ALA A 65 20.62 6.60 0.87
N MET A 66 19.99 6.07 1.91
CA MET A 66 19.90 4.65 2.17
C MET A 66 18.89 3.97 1.22
N LEU A 67 17.75 4.60 0.97
CA LEU A 67 16.71 4.12 0.05
C LEU A 67 17.16 4.15 -1.41
N LEU A 68 17.86 5.20 -1.83
CA LEU A 68 18.35 5.33 -3.20
C LEU A 68 19.61 4.48 -3.43
N GLY A 69 20.47 4.31 -2.42
CA GLY A 69 21.67 3.48 -2.51
C GLY A 69 22.59 3.91 -3.66
N PRO A 70 22.83 3.06 -4.67
CA PRO A 70 23.62 3.40 -5.86
C PRO A 70 22.89 4.30 -6.86
N VAL A 71 21.57 4.48 -6.73
CA VAL A 71 20.79 5.38 -7.56
C VAL A 71 21.05 6.81 -7.11
N HIS A 72 21.41 7.72 -8.02
CA HIS A 72 21.60 9.13 -7.67
C HIS A 72 20.32 9.95 -7.89
N ARG A 73 19.42 9.49 -8.77
CA ARG A 73 18.16 10.19 -9.07
C ARG A 73 17.04 9.23 -9.40
N ILE A 74 15.85 9.51 -8.86
CA ILE A 74 14.59 8.84 -9.16
C ILE A 74 13.60 9.87 -9.72
N LEU A 75 12.93 9.54 -10.80
CA LEU A 75 11.78 10.28 -11.31
C LEU A 75 10.54 9.39 -11.23
N THR A 76 9.53 9.81 -10.48
CA THR A 76 8.32 9.02 -10.22
C THR A 76 7.10 9.94 -10.02
N GLN A 77 5.92 9.36 -9.82
CA GLN A 77 4.69 10.12 -9.54
C GLN A 77 4.38 10.11 -8.05
N ASP A 78 4.03 11.28 -7.50
CA ASP A 78 3.63 11.43 -6.11
C ASP A 78 2.13 11.10 -5.90
N GLU A 79 1.60 11.44 -4.70
CA GLU A 79 0.19 11.22 -4.38
C GLU A 79 -0.78 12.02 -5.25
N GLY A 80 -0.35 13.17 -5.79
CA GLY A 80 -1.13 14.01 -6.71
C GLY A 80 -1.00 13.60 -8.17
N ASP A 81 -0.35 12.46 -8.44
CA ASP A 81 0.05 12.01 -9.78
C ASP A 81 1.01 12.98 -10.49
N GLU A 82 1.64 13.91 -9.74
CA GLU A 82 2.62 14.84 -10.26
C GLU A 82 3.99 14.17 -10.37
N TRP A 83 4.70 14.45 -11.47
CA TRP A 83 6.06 13.96 -11.66
C TRP A 83 7.01 14.70 -10.73
N ILE A 84 7.71 13.94 -9.88
CA ILE A 84 8.68 14.46 -8.92
C ILE A 84 10.03 13.77 -9.06
N CYS A 85 11.08 14.58 -8.93
CA CYS A 85 12.46 14.14 -8.89
C CYS A 85 12.92 14.00 -7.43
N ILE A 86 13.40 12.81 -7.05
CA ILE A 86 14.06 12.55 -5.78
C ILE A 86 15.55 12.43 -6.08
N ASP A 87 16.32 13.39 -5.57
CA ASP A 87 17.78 13.40 -5.69
C ASP A 87 18.41 12.87 -4.41
N ARG A 88 19.41 12.00 -4.58
CA ARG A 88 20.36 11.67 -3.51
C ARG A 88 21.34 12.84 -3.45
N ASP A 89 21.08 13.82 -2.57
CA ASP A 89 21.82 15.09 -2.46
C ASP A 89 23.30 14.98 -2.88
N GLY A 90 23.67 15.83 -3.84
CA GLY A 90 24.97 15.85 -4.51
C GLY A 90 26.17 15.89 -3.55
N ASP A 91 27.23 15.19 -3.94
CA ASP A 91 28.58 15.11 -3.36
C ASP A 91 28.75 14.72 -1.88
N ALA A 92 27.82 15.02 -0.96
CA ALA A 92 27.93 14.72 0.47
C ALA A 92 28.04 13.21 0.77
N PHE A 93 27.40 12.38 -0.06
CA PHE A 93 27.38 10.92 0.06
C PHE A 93 28.44 10.20 -0.81
N MET A 94 29.36 10.94 -1.45
CA MET A 94 30.49 10.36 -2.20
C MET A 94 31.76 10.23 -1.35
N THR A 95 31.70 10.59 -0.06
CA THR A 95 32.76 10.25 0.89
C THR A 95 32.80 8.73 1.11
N GLU A 96 33.98 8.17 1.36
CA GLU A 96 34.20 6.71 1.42
C GLU A 96 33.33 5.99 2.48
N ALA A 97 32.87 6.73 3.49
CA ALA A 97 31.90 6.28 4.50
C ALA A 97 30.48 6.00 3.94
N HIS A 98 30.15 6.57 2.78
CA HIS A 98 28.82 6.57 2.16
C HIS A 98 28.80 5.92 0.76
N ARG A 99 29.93 5.34 0.31
CA ARG A 99 29.93 4.48 -0.87
C ARG A 99 28.86 3.40 -0.70
N PRO A 100 28.11 3.06 -1.77
CA PRO A 100 27.18 1.93 -1.72
C PRO A 100 27.95 0.72 -1.21
N ARG A 101 27.59 0.26 -0.02
CA ARG A 101 28.04 -1.04 0.48
C ARG A 101 27.39 -2.10 -0.41
N PRO A 102 27.96 -3.32 -0.49
CA PRO A 102 27.27 -4.43 -1.14
C PRO A 102 25.80 -4.47 -0.71
N ALA A 103 24.91 -4.82 -1.63
CA ALA A 103 23.47 -4.85 -1.39
C ALA A 103 23.16 -5.46 -0.03
N LEU A 104 22.53 -4.66 0.83
CA LEU A 104 22.22 -5.08 2.19
C LEU A 104 21.33 -6.33 2.15
N PRO A 105 21.50 -7.28 3.08
CA PRO A 105 20.67 -8.48 3.10
C PRO A 105 19.21 -8.09 3.37
N SER A 106 18.29 -8.55 2.51
CA SER A 106 16.86 -8.30 2.70
C SER A 106 16.28 -9.18 3.82
N PRO A 107 15.43 -8.65 4.72
CA PRO A 107 15.06 -7.24 4.87
C PRO A 107 16.04 -6.47 5.75
N TRP A 108 16.41 -5.25 5.34
CA TRP A 108 17.24 -4.35 6.14
C TRP A 108 16.51 -3.06 6.51
N TYR A 109 15.62 -2.58 5.65
CA TYR A 109 14.85 -1.37 5.91
C TYR A 109 13.77 -1.63 6.96
N ALA A 110 13.63 -0.73 7.93
CA ALA A 110 12.72 -0.90 9.05
C ALA A 110 11.67 0.23 9.06
N PHE A 111 10.41 -0.16 8.99
CA PHE A 111 9.28 0.71 9.29
C PHE A 111 9.20 0.86 10.81
N THR A 112 9.27 2.10 11.26
CA THR A 112 9.27 2.52 12.67
C THR A 112 8.09 3.42 12.95
N ASP A 113 7.88 3.81 14.21
CA ASP A 113 6.83 4.77 14.61
C ASP A 113 6.86 6.08 13.80
N ARG A 114 8.03 6.46 13.25
CA ARG A 114 8.15 7.63 12.36
C ARG A 114 7.36 7.42 11.08
N HIS A 115 7.43 6.23 10.51
CA HIS A 115 6.67 5.84 9.33
C HIS A 115 5.19 5.76 9.65
N ASP A 116 4.82 5.17 10.78
CA ASP A 116 3.41 5.12 11.19
C ASP A 116 2.81 6.52 11.33
N ARG A 117 3.55 7.47 11.94
CA ARG A 117 3.14 8.88 12.00
C ARG A 117 3.04 9.51 10.62
N LEU A 118 4.00 9.24 9.74
CA LEU A 118 4.04 9.78 8.38
C LEU A 118 2.83 9.33 7.56
N PHE A 119 2.40 8.08 7.73
CA PHE A 119 1.29 7.49 6.97
C PHE A 119 -0.06 7.55 7.70
N HIS A 120 -0.12 8.11 8.90
CA HIS A 120 -1.32 8.11 9.75
C HIS A 120 -2.53 8.76 9.08
N ASP A 121 -2.36 9.97 8.54
CA ASP A 121 -3.39 10.75 7.83
C ASP A 121 -3.85 10.11 6.51
N LYS A 122 -3.07 9.18 5.97
CA LYS A 122 -3.35 8.49 4.69
C LYS A 122 -3.72 7.02 4.85
N ARG A 123 -3.79 6.52 6.09
CA ARG A 123 -4.13 5.12 6.37
C ARG A 123 -5.36 4.63 5.59
N PRO A 124 -6.49 5.37 5.52
CA PRO A 124 -7.67 4.89 4.78
C PRO A 124 -7.36 4.64 3.30
N GLY A 125 -6.66 5.57 2.64
CA GLY A 125 -6.28 5.44 1.23
C GLY A 125 -5.28 4.31 0.98
N ILE A 126 -4.30 4.15 1.86
CA ILE A 126 -3.29 3.07 1.76
C ILE A 126 -3.94 1.70 1.93
N VAL A 127 -4.77 1.54 2.96
CA VAL A 127 -5.50 0.29 3.20
C VAL A 127 -6.44 -0.01 2.04
N ALA A 128 -7.19 0.99 1.56
CA ALA A 128 -8.07 0.82 0.41
C ALA A 128 -7.32 0.40 -0.85
N ARG A 129 -6.15 0.99 -1.12
CA ARG A 129 -5.32 0.59 -2.25
C ARG A 129 -4.79 -0.83 -2.10
N ASN A 130 -4.29 -1.21 -0.93
CA ASN A 130 -3.78 -2.55 -0.67
C ASN A 130 -4.89 -3.61 -0.87
N ILE A 131 -6.09 -3.33 -0.37
CA ILE A 131 -7.26 -4.20 -0.56
C ILE A 131 -7.66 -4.24 -2.05
N THR A 132 -7.64 -3.10 -2.75
CA THR A 132 -7.93 -3.03 -4.19
C THR A 132 -6.97 -3.92 -4.99
N GLU A 133 -5.67 -3.88 -4.67
CA GLU A 133 -4.65 -4.71 -5.32
C GLU A 133 -4.81 -6.20 -4.96
N SER A 134 -5.12 -6.53 -3.69
CA SER A 134 -5.44 -7.90 -3.25
C SER A 134 -6.61 -8.50 -4.04
N LEU A 135 -7.67 -7.70 -4.26
CA LEU A 135 -8.87 -8.10 -4.97
C LEU A 135 -8.75 -8.06 -6.49
N PHE A 136 -7.66 -7.49 -7.04
CA PHE A 136 -7.53 -7.28 -8.48
C PHE A 136 -7.49 -8.61 -9.25
N ASN A 137 -6.70 -9.58 -8.78
CA ASN A 137 -6.62 -10.88 -9.43
C ASN A 137 -7.96 -11.63 -9.37
N GLU A 138 -8.63 -11.59 -8.23
CA GLU A 138 -9.96 -12.20 -8.06
C GLU A 138 -10.98 -11.57 -9.02
N LYS A 139 -10.98 -10.24 -9.16
CA LYS A 139 -11.81 -9.54 -10.14
C LYS A 139 -11.53 -10.00 -11.57
N MET A 140 -10.27 -10.18 -11.94
CA MET A 140 -9.89 -10.60 -13.29
C MET A 140 -10.25 -12.07 -13.57
N GLU A 141 -10.13 -12.95 -12.58
CA GLU A 141 -10.36 -14.38 -12.73
C GLU A 141 -11.85 -14.77 -12.62
N ARG A 142 -12.59 -14.14 -11.71
CA ARG A 142 -13.95 -14.57 -11.31
C ARG A 142 -15.01 -13.48 -11.47
N GLY A 143 -14.59 -12.24 -11.72
CA GLY A 143 -15.46 -11.08 -11.59
C GLY A 143 -15.73 -10.74 -10.12
N LEU A 144 -16.24 -9.54 -9.87
CA LEU A 144 -16.74 -9.12 -8.55
C LEU A 144 -18.12 -8.48 -8.72
N PRO A 145 -19.05 -8.71 -7.78
CA PRO A 145 -20.41 -8.15 -7.81
C PRO A 145 -20.41 -6.66 -7.43
N LEU A 146 -19.71 -5.84 -8.21
CA LEU A 146 -19.65 -4.40 -8.00
C LEU A 146 -20.99 -3.74 -8.40
N PRO A 147 -21.39 -2.64 -7.73
CA PRO A 147 -22.49 -1.81 -8.19
C PRO A 147 -22.29 -1.33 -9.65
N PRO A 148 -23.37 -1.14 -10.42
CA PRO A 148 -23.27 -0.68 -11.80
C PRO A 148 -22.49 0.63 -11.90
N ASN A 149 -21.53 0.68 -12.82
CA ASN A 149 -20.67 1.85 -13.08
C ASN A 149 -19.74 2.27 -11.92
N GLU A 150 -19.53 1.43 -10.90
CA GLU A 150 -18.55 1.71 -9.84
C GLU A 150 -17.20 1.03 -10.11
N ALA A 151 -16.11 1.79 -10.02
CA ALA A 151 -14.76 1.24 -10.07
C ALA A 151 -14.42 0.50 -8.77
N LEU A 152 -13.65 -0.59 -8.85
CA LEU A 152 -13.22 -1.36 -7.67
C LEU A 152 -12.55 -0.48 -6.61
N SER A 153 -11.66 0.43 -7.03
CA SER A 153 -10.98 1.36 -6.12
C SER A 153 -11.94 2.29 -5.39
N ALA A 154 -12.99 2.77 -6.05
CA ALA A 154 -14.01 3.63 -5.44
C ALA A 154 -14.85 2.86 -4.41
N PHE A 155 -15.29 1.64 -4.77
CA PHE A 155 -15.99 0.74 -3.88
C PHE A 155 -15.16 0.45 -2.62
N VAL A 156 -13.92 -0.02 -2.80
CA VAL A 156 -13.03 -0.38 -1.68
C VAL A 156 -12.77 0.84 -0.79
N ALA A 157 -12.47 2.01 -1.35
CA ALA A 157 -12.23 3.22 -0.56
C ALA A 157 -13.45 3.62 0.29
N ARG A 158 -14.65 3.53 -0.29
CA ARG A 158 -15.90 3.82 0.41
C ARG A 158 -16.14 2.84 1.56
N HIS A 159 -15.94 1.55 1.33
CA HIS A 159 -16.18 0.53 2.35
C HIS A 159 -15.09 0.44 3.42
N VAL A 160 -13.83 0.79 3.12
CA VAL A 160 -12.80 1.00 4.13
C VAL A 160 -13.19 2.13 5.08
N ASN A 161 -13.67 3.26 4.56
CA ASN A 161 -14.14 4.36 5.40
C ASN A 161 -15.36 3.96 6.26
N ARG A 162 -16.29 3.16 5.72
CA ARG A 162 -17.40 2.60 6.50
C ARG A 162 -16.90 1.69 7.63
N GLY A 163 -15.97 0.78 7.35
CA GLY A 163 -15.39 -0.11 8.35
C GLY A 163 -14.67 0.66 9.46
N LEU A 164 -13.87 1.66 9.10
CA LEU A 164 -13.21 2.57 10.06
C LEU A 164 -14.24 3.29 10.95
N ALA A 165 -15.36 3.75 10.39
CA ALA A 165 -16.43 4.40 11.14
C ALA A 165 -17.16 3.44 12.12
N LEU A 166 -17.10 2.13 11.88
CA LEU A 166 -17.59 1.11 12.82
C LEU A 166 -16.58 0.83 13.95
N GLY A 167 -15.34 1.32 13.84
CA GLY A 167 -14.27 1.03 14.79
C GLY A 167 -13.35 -0.12 14.38
N LEU A 168 -13.49 -0.66 13.15
CA LEU A 168 -12.51 -1.59 12.60
C LEU A 168 -11.23 -0.83 12.28
N TRP A 169 -10.09 -1.43 12.58
CA TRP A 169 -8.77 -0.83 12.41
C TRP A 169 -7.80 -1.76 11.69
N GLY A 170 -7.84 -3.06 11.97
CA GLY A 170 -6.97 -4.06 11.37
C GLY A 170 -7.14 -4.13 9.85
N VAL A 171 -6.03 -4.28 9.12
CA VAL A 171 -6.07 -4.43 7.65
C VAL A 171 -6.89 -5.66 7.26
N GLU A 172 -6.70 -6.77 7.97
CA GLU A 172 -7.48 -7.99 7.77
C GLU A 172 -8.97 -7.76 8.04
N ALA A 173 -9.31 -7.06 9.13
CA ALA A 173 -10.69 -6.76 9.47
C ALA A 173 -11.37 -5.88 8.41
N LEU A 174 -10.66 -4.86 7.91
CA LEU A 174 -11.13 -3.98 6.84
C LEU A 174 -11.25 -4.70 5.50
N GLU A 175 -10.30 -5.58 5.14
CA GLU A 175 -10.39 -6.40 3.93
C GLU A 175 -11.59 -7.34 3.99
N LEU A 176 -11.75 -8.05 5.11
CA LEU A 176 -12.88 -8.95 5.32
C LEU A 176 -14.21 -8.20 5.28
N PHE A 177 -14.27 -7.00 5.85
CA PHE A 177 -15.45 -6.14 5.78
C PHE A 177 -15.79 -5.76 4.34
N VAL A 178 -14.82 -5.34 3.54
CA VAL A 178 -15.00 -5.04 2.11
C VAL A 178 -15.50 -6.27 1.35
N ARG A 179 -14.93 -7.46 1.63
CA ARG A 179 -15.37 -8.74 1.03
C ARG A 179 -16.80 -9.09 1.42
N CYS A 180 -17.19 -8.86 2.67
CA CYS A 180 -18.58 -9.05 3.11
C CYS A 180 -19.53 -8.08 2.41
N CYS A 181 -19.15 -6.81 2.22
CA CYS A 181 -19.94 -5.85 1.45
C CYS A 181 -20.08 -6.24 -0.03
N LEU A 182 -19.04 -6.82 -0.64
CA LEU A 182 -19.15 -7.37 -2.00
C LEU A 182 -20.16 -8.52 -2.05
N HIS A 183 -20.11 -9.44 -1.08
CA HIS A 183 -20.95 -10.64 -1.10
C HIS A 183 -22.40 -10.39 -0.68
N HIS A 184 -22.63 -9.60 0.37
CA HIS A 184 -23.95 -9.35 0.97
C HIS A 184 -24.59 -8.03 0.52
N GLY A 185 -23.87 -7.22 -0.26
CA GLY A 185 -24.33 -5.94 -0.78
C GLY A 185 -24.23 -4.76 0.21
N GLU A 186 -24.78 -3.62 -0.22
CA GLU A 186 -24.63 -2.31 0.44
C GLU A 186 -25.18 -2.25 1.87
N GLY A 187 -26.18 -3.08 2.17
CA GLY A 187 -26.82 -3.17 3.49
C GLY A 187 -25.94 -3.78 4.58
N PHE A 188 -24.80 -4.39 4.22
CA PHE A 188 -23.91 -5.00 5.20
C PHE A 188 -23.21 -3.95 6.10
N PRO A 189 -23.12 -4.15 7.42
CA PRO A 189 -23.68 -5.26 8.19
C PRO A 189 -25.14 -4.99 8.59
N ASP A 190 -26.05 -5.93 8.33
CA ASP A 190 -27.43 -5.89 8.81
C ASP A 190 -27.60 -6.84 10.00
N ALA A 191 -27.39 -6.33 11.22
CA ALA A 191 -27.51 -7.13 12.44
C ALA A 191 -28.96 -7.51 12.77
N GLN A 192 -29.97 -6.89 12.14
CA GLN A 192 -31.38 -7.27 12.31
C GLN A 192 -31.68 -8.52 11.48
N ALA A 193 -31.25 -8.53 10.21
CA ALA A 193 -31.37 -9.69 9.33
C ALA A 193 -30.39 -10.81 9.68
N MET A 194 -29.20 -10.47 10.20
CA MET A 194 -28.14 -11.40 10.56
C MET A 194 -27.68 -11.18 12.00
N PRO A 195 -28.37 -11.76 13.01
CA PRO A 195 -28.02 -11.59 14.42
C PRO A 195 -26.57 -11.98 14.78
N ALA A 196 -25.95 -12.86 13.99
CA ALA A 196 -24.54 -13.24 14.10
C ALA A 196 -23.60 -12.03 13.95
N LEU A 197 -24.02 -10.96 13.27
CA LEU A 197 -23.26 -9.72 13.08
C LEU A 197 -23.41 -8.73 14.25
N SER A 198 -24.12 -9.10 15.33
CA SER A 198 -24.26 -8.25 16.51
C SER A 198 -22.94 -7.69 17.07
N PRO A 199 -21.75 -8.35 16.96
CA PRO A 199 -20.49 -7.73 17.37
C PRO A 199 -20.08 -6.47 16.58
N LEU A 200 -20.49 -6.34 15.32
CA LEU A 200 -20.17 -5.18 14.46
C LEU A 200 -20.96 -3.91 14.82
N VAL A 201 -22.04 -4.04 15.61
CA VAL A 201 -22.91 -2.92 16.01
C VAL A 201 -22.77 -2.58 17.50
N ARG A 202 -21.85 -3.23 18.22
CA ARG A 202 -21.57 -2.93 19.64
C ARG A 202 -20.68 -1.70 19.76
N THR A 203 -20.87 -0.98 20.86
CA THR A 203 -20.02 0.14 21.26
C THR A 203 -19.55 -0.07 22.70
N PRO A 204 -18.23 -0.23 22.96
CA PRO A 204 -17.14 -0.27 21.98
C PRO A 204 -17.20 -1.52 21.09
N LEU A 205 -16.63 -1.43 19.89
CA LEU A 205 -16.46 -2.56 18.99
C LEU A 205 -15.28 -3.42 19.49
N GLU A 206 -15.51 -4.73 19.60
CA GLU A 206 -14.47 -5.72 19.87
C GLU A 206 -14.04 -6.34 18.52
N GLU A 207 -12.86 -5.96 18.02
CA GLU A 207 -12.45 -6.28 16.64
C GLU A 207 -12.34 -7.78 16.39
N ASP A 208 -11.77 -8.55 17.30
CA ASP A 208 -11.67 -10.01 17.16
C ASP A 208 -13.04 -10.68 17.06
N ALA A 209 -14.02 -10.20 17.83
CA ALA A 209 -15.39 -10.69 17.77
C ALA A 209 -16.09 -10.28 16.47
N ALA A 210 -15.83 -9.06 15.98
CA ALA A 210 -16.33 -8.60 14.69
C ALA A 210 -15.75 -9.41 13.53
N VAL A 211 -14.44 -9.69 13.54
CA VAL A 211 -13.77 -10.54 12.55
C VAL A 211 -14.34 -11.95 12.57
N ALA A 212 -14.50 -12.56 13.76
CA ALA A 212 -15.12 -13.88 13.89
C ALA A 212 -16.56 -13.91 13.33
N ALA A 213 -17.36 -12.88 13.62
CA ALA A 213 -18.71 -12.75 13.09
C ALA A 213 -18.73 -12.62 11.56
N MET A 214 -17.85 -11.79 10.98
CA MET A 214 -17.74 -11.64 9.53
C MET A 214 -17.31 -12.96 8.86
N ARG A 215 -16.34 -13.69 9.41
CA ARG A 215 -15.92 -14.99 8.87
C ARG A 215 -17.05 -16.03 8.90
N ASN A 216 -17.91 -15.99 9.91
CA ASN A 216 -19.04 -16.92 10.01
C ASN A 216 -20.10 -16.71 8.93
N VAL A 217 -20.24 -15.48 8.40
CA VAL A 217 -21.19 -15.17 7.34
C VAL A 217 -20.55 -15.07 5.96
N TYR A 218 -19.22 -15.15 5.88
CA TYR A 218 -18.46 -15.09 4.64
C TYR A 218 -17.88 -16.46 4.32
N THR A 219 -18.49 -17.17 3.36
CA THR A 219 -17.98 -18.44 2.86
C THR A 219 -17.18 -18.19 1.57
N PRO A 220 -15.85 -18.38 1.57
CA PRO A 220 -15.07 -18.23 0.34
C PRO A 220 -15.47 -19.30 -0.67
N GLY A 221 -16.08 -18.91 -1.79
CA GLY A 221 -16.38 -19.83 -2.91
C GLY A 221 -17.83 -19.82 -3.40
N ASP A 222 -18.78 -19.26 -2.65
CA ASP A 222 -20.17 -19.15 -3.10
C ASP A 222 -20.39 -17.83 -3.86
N THR A 223 -19.80 -17.70 -5.05
CA THR A 223 -20.34 -16.77 -6.05
C THR A 223 -21.55 -17.45 -6.69
N HIS A 224 -22.73 -17.30 -6.09
CA HIS A 224 -23.96 -17.64 -6.79
C HIS A 224 -24.12 -16.68 -7.98
N VAL A 225 -24.25 -17.31 -9.15
CA VAL A 225 -24.52 -16.78 -10.50
C VAL A 225 -25.59 -15.69 -10.51
#